data_AF-A0A2I0PF93-F1
#
_entry.id   AF-A0A2I0PF93-F1
#
_cell.length_a   1.000
_cell.length_b   1.000
_cell.length_c   1.000
_cell.angle_alpha   90.00
_cell.angle_beta   90.00
_cell.angle_gamma   90.00
#
_symmetry.space_group_name_H-M   'P 1'
#
loop_
_entity.id
_entity.type
_entity.pdbx_description
1 polymer ?
#
loop_
_entity_poly.entity_id
_entity_poly.type
_entity_poly.pdbx_seq_one_letter_code
_entity_poly.pdbx_strand_id
1 'polypeptide(L)' 'MSADLLSILIVLTVGMFFGTIIGLLIGYLAHQQAPDWQSMSGRQRLINALLILGCSALCIAGIAWYAFR' A
#
# COMPACT_ATOMS: atom_id res chain seq x y z
N MET A 1 3.91 -3.01 -26.08
CA MET A 1 2.70 -2.15 -26.09
C MET A 1 3.05 -0.87 -25.35
N SER A 2 2.72 0.30 -25.88
CA SER A 2 2.74 1.53 -25.08
C SER A 2 1.69 1.38 -23.97
N ALA A 3 2.08 1.64 -22.72
CA ALA A 3 1.13 1.61 -21.62
C ALA A 3 0.19 2.81 -21.76
N ASP A 4 -1.08 2.56 -22.08
CA ASP A 4 -2.09 3.60 -22.13
C ASP A 4 -2.30 4.19 -20.72
N LEU A 5 -2.59 5.49 -20.67
CA LEU A 5 -2.74 6.24 -19.42
C LEU A 5 -3.76 5.61 -18.46
N LEU A 6 -4.82 5.02 -19.04
CA LEU A 6 -5.86 4.29 -18.31
C LEU A 6 -5.32 3.01 -17.65
N SER A 7 -4.47 2.26 -18.34
CA SER A 7 -3.84 1.05 -17.78
C SER A 7 -2.91 1.40 -16.63
N ILE A 8 -2.14 2.50 -16.75
CA ILE A 8 -1.28 2.99 -15.67
C ILE A 8 -2.11 3.39 -14.45
N LEU A 9 -3.20 4.13 -14.65
CA LEU A 9 -4.12 4.53 -13.58
C LEU A 9 -4.73 3.32 -12.88
N ILE A 10 -5.16 2.30 -13.61
CA ILE A 10 -5.71 1.07 -13.03
C ILE A 10 -4.66 0.38 -12.17
N VAL A 11 -3.44 0.17 -12.69
CA VAL A 11 -2.38 -0.50 -11.95
C VAL A 11 -2.03 0.26 -10.66
N LEU A 12 -1.94 1.58 -10.73
CA LEU A 12 -1.69 2.42 -9.55
C LEU A 12 -2.84 2.32 -8.54
N THR A 13 -4.09 2.41 -8.99
CA THR A 13 -5.26 2.40 -8.10
C THR A 13 -5.40 1.05 -7.41
N VAL A 14 -5.31 -0.04 -8.18
CA VAL A 14 -5.39 -1.41 -7.65
C VAL A 14 -4.22 -1.68 -6.72
N GLY A 15 -2.99 -1.32 -7.12
CA GLY A 15 -1.81 -1.53 -6.30
C GLY A 15 -1.83 -0.75 -4.99
N MET A 16 -2.32 0.50 -5.00
CA MET A 16 -2.55 1.27 -3.77
C MET A 16 -3.64 0.65 -2.89
N PHE A 17 -4.73 0.16 -3.47
CA PHE A 17 -5.83 -0.44 -2.71
C PHE A 17 -5.38 -1.71 -2.00
N PHE A 18 -4.77 -2.65 -2.72
CA PHE A 18 -4.21 -3.88 -2.14
C PHE A 18 -3.07 -3.59 -1.18
N GLY A 19 -2.18 -2.68 -1.54
CA GLY A 19 -1.07 -2.27 -0.68
C GLY A 19 -1.50 -1.65 0.64
N THR A 20 -2.57 -0.85 0.62
CA THR A 20 -3.16 -0.28 1.84
C THR A 20 -3.78 -1.36 2.71
N ILE A 21 -4.56 -2.28 2.14
CA ILE A 21 -5.15 -3.39 2.88
C ILE A 21 -4.06 -4.24 3.54
N ILE A 22 -3.02 -4.62 2.79
CA ILE A 22 -1.91 -5.44 3.29
C ILE A 22 -1.10 -4.67 4.33
N GLY A 23 -0.75 -3.42 4.06
CA GLY A 23 0.01 -2.59 4.99
C GLY A 23 -0.73 -2.36 6.31
N LEU A 24 -2.06 -2.15 6.23
CA LEU A 24 -2.90 -2.05 7.42
C LEU A 24 -2.98 -3.37 8.18
N LEU A 25 -3.18 -4.50 7.48
CA LEU A 25 -3.25 -5.82 8.09
C LEU A 25 -1.95 -6.19 8.81
N ILE A 26 -0.79 -5.93 8.18
CA ILE A 26 0.52 -6.19 8.78
C ILE A 26 0.72 -5.27 9.99
N GLY A 27 0.38 -3.97 9.89
CA GLY A 27 0.48 -3.04 11.01
C GLY A 27 -0.40 -3.44 12.20
N TYR A 28 -1.58 -4.02 11.94
CA TYR A 28 -2.47 -4.57 12.94
C TYR A 28 -1.89 -5.83 13.60
N LEU A 29 -1.45 -6.82 12.80
CA LEU A 29 -0.86 -8.07 13.28
C LEU A 29 0.44 -7.86 14.06
N ALA A 30 1.22 -6.84 13.70
CA ALA A 30 2.45 -6.48 14.40
C ALA A 30 2.20 -5.72 15.72
N HIS A 31 0.94 -5.51 16.12
CA HIS A 31 0.54 -4.68 17.27
C HIS A 31 1.12 -3.24 17.23
N GLN A 32 1.48 -2.76 16.04
CA GLN A 32 2.00 -1.40 15.82
C GLN A 32 0.86 -0.39 15.63
N GLN A 33 -0.36 -0.89 15.35
CA GLN A 33 -1.57 -0.10 15.25
C GLN A 33 -2.42 -0.19 16.52
N ALA A 34 -2.82 0.98 17.04
CA ALA A 34 -3.88 1.05 18.04
C ALA A 34 -5.23 1.12 17.32
N PRO A 35 -6.32 0.62 17.93
CA PRO A 35 -7.67 0.69 17.35
C PRO A 35 -8.10 2.14 17.06
N ASP A 36 -7.57 3.09 17.84
CA ASP A 36 -7.94 4.49 17.76
C ASP A 36 -6.80 5.34 17.19
N TRP A 37 -7.01 5.96 16.03
CA TRP A 37 -5.98 6.76 15.37
C TRP A 37 -5.48 7.92 16.24
N GLN A 38 -6.35 8.48 17.09
CA GLN A 38 -6.01 9.55 18.03
C GLN A 38 -5.12 9.07 19.18
N SER A 39 -5.14 7.78 19.51
CA SER A 39 -4.32 7.17 20.55
C SER A 39 -2.91 6.78 20.07
N MET A 40 -2.67 6.78 18.75
CA MET A 40 -1.38 6.42 18.17
C MET A 40 -0.35 7.54 18.32
N SER A 41 0.84 7.18 18.81
CA SER A 41 2.00 8.06 18.82
C SER A 41 2.43 8.44 17.40
N GLY A 42 3.09 9.60 17.24
CA GLY A 42 3.60 10.04 15.94
C GLY A 42 4.52 9.01 15.26
N ARG A 43 5.29 8.26 16.06
CA ARG A 43 6.14 7.17 15.56
C ARG A 43 5.32 6.00 15.00
N GLN A 44 4.24 5.60 15.67
CA GLN A 44 3.36 4.53 15.19
C GLN A 44 2.64 4.94 13.91
N ARG A 45 2.19 6.20 13.80
CA ARG A 45 1.60 6.73 12.57
C ARG A 45 2.61 6.71 11.41
N LEU A 46 3.87 7.09 11.67
CA LEU A 46 4.94 7.03 10.67
C LEU A 46 5.20 5.59 10.21
N ILE A 47 5.35 4.64 11.15
CA ILE A 47 5.57 3.22 10.83
C ILE A 47 4.40 2.69 9.98
N ASN A 48 3.16 3.03 10.36
CA ASN A 48 1.98 2.60 9.64
C ASN A 48 1.94 3.18 8.21
N ALA A 49 2.25 4.47 8.05
CA ALA A 49 2.33 5.10 6.73
C ALA A 49 3.41 4.47 5.85
N LEU A 50 4.60 4.19 6.41
CA LEU A 50 5.69 3.52 5.71
C LEU A 50 5.29 2.10 5.27
N LEU A 51 4.55 1.38 6.11
CA LEU A 51 4.01 0.06 5.80
C LEU A 51 3.04 0.10 4.62
N ILE A 52 2.08 1.02 4.64
CA ILE A 52 1.13 1.23 3.55
C ILE A 52 1.85 1.60 2.25
N LEU A 53 2.79 2.56 2.31
CA LEU A 53 3.53 3.00 1.13
C LEU A 53 4.42 1.89 0.57
N GLY A 54 5.13 1.15 1.43
CA GLY A 54 5.98 0.03 1.04
C GLY A 54 5.18 -1.11 0.41
N CYS A 55 4.08 -1.54 1.04
CA CYS A 55 3.21 -2.57 0.49
C CYS A 55 2.55 -2.14 -0.82
N SER A 56 2.13 -0.87 -0.93
CA SER A 56 1.59 -0.31 -2.18
C SER A 56 2.62 -0.31 -3.30
N ALA A 57 3.85 0.12 -3.03
CA ALA A 57 4.92 0.10 -4.02
C ALA A 57 5.20 -1.32 -4.53
N LEU A 58 5.25 -2.32 -3.64
CA LEU A 58 5.45 -3.72 -4.01
C LEU A 58 4.29 -4.28 -4.85
N CYS A 59 3.03 -3.99 -4.45
CA CYS A 59 1.86 -4.41 -5.22
C CYS A 59 1.83 -3.75 -6.60
N ILE A 60 2.08 -2.44 -6.68
CA ILE A 60 2.16 -1.71 -7.95
C ILE A 60 3.24 -2.32 -8.83
N ALA A 61 4.45 -2.55 -8.31
CA ALA A 61 5.55 -3.13 -9.07
C ALA A 61 5.22 -4.54 -9.59
N GLY A 62 4.62 -5.39 -8.75
CA GLY A 62 4.23 -6.74 -9.14
C GLY A 62 3.12 -6.76 -10.21
N ILE A 63 2.09 -5.93 -10.03
CA ILE A 63 0.98 -5.82 -10.99
C ILE A 63 1.48 -5.19 -12.30
N ALA A 64 2.29 -4.13 -12.24
CA ALA A 64 2.89 -3.49 -13.40
C ALA A 64 3.76 -4.48 -14.19
N TRP A 65 4.60 -5.26 -13.49
CA TRP A 65 5.41 -6.29 -14.11
C TRP A 65 4.56 -7.33 -14.84
N TYR A 66 3.44 -7.77 -14.26
CA TYR A 66 2.54 -8.72 -14.90
C TYR A 66 1.77 -8.10 -16.08
N ALA A 67 1.30 -6.86 -15.94
CA ALA A 67 0.43 -6.21 -16.91
C ALA A 67 1.17 -5.59 -18.11
N PHE A 68 2.43 -5.21 -17.95
CA PHE A 68 3.23 -4.54 -18.98
C PHE A 68 4.40 -5.37 -19.53
N ARG A 69 4.53 -6.62 -19.08
CA ARG A 69 5.38 -7.61 -19.75
C ARG A 69 4.74 -8.07 -21.06
#